data_AF-A0A252BJ75-F1
#
_entry.id   AF-A0A252BJ75-F1
#
_cell.length_a   1.000
_cell.length_b   1.000
_cell.length_c   1.000
_cell.angle_alpha   90.00
_cell.angle_beta   90.00
_cell.angle_gamma   90.00
#
_symmetry.space_group_name_H-M   'P 1'
#
loop_
_entity.id
_entity.type
_entity.pdbx_description
1 polymer ?
#
loop_
_entity_poly.entity_id
_entity_poly.type
_entity_poly.pdbx_seq_one_letter_code
_entity_poly.pdbx_strand_id
1 'polypeptide(L)'
;MTVVLAGFRVGIAELAILGLLFPAECDDLPVWSTDEREVFRRAALLVLKEGEIVKVPPGGERDALTEAQWAVNDQDSDWWPYTWREVASDGPAIQQVHVHDLTLPLLWGIEWLLPELERRRFAYADPAIRAACNLLQQAKARLDVLRERQGGFIEDVPTLHDACERFSDALHDRCPVLMAWPGLEPEPV
;
A
#
# COMPACT_ATOMS: atom_id res chain seq x y z
N MET A 1 -16.20 -21.99 12.57
CA MET A 1 -15.23 -20.98 12.08
C MET A 1 -15.13 -19.87 13.10
N THR A 2 -14.00 -19.77 13.78
CA THR A 2 -13.70 -18.67 14.71
C THR A 2 -12.88 -17.62 13.97
N VAL A 3 -13.50 -16.49 13.66
CA VAL A 3 -12.79 -15.30 13.20
C VAL A 3 -11.99 -14.78 14.40
N VAL A 4 -10.67 -14.92 14.37
CA VAL A 4 -9.80 -14.33 15.39
C VAL A 4 -9.68 -12.84 15.03
N LEU A 5 -10.43 -12.00 15.72
CA LEU A 5 -10.32 -10.55 15.63
C LEU A 5 -9.16 -10.11 16.52
N ALA A 6 -7.93 -10.11 15.99
CA ALA A 6 -6.84 -9.40 16.64
C ALA A 6 -7.01 -7.90 16.34
N GLY A 7 -6.81 -7.03 17.33
CA GLY A 7 -6.70 -5.59 17.08
C GLY A 7 -5.44 -5.32 16.28
N PHE A 8 -5.54 -5.29 14.95
CA PHE A 8 -4.41 -4.97 14.09
C PHE A 8 -4.09 -3.48 14.21
N ARG A 9 -2.81 -3.17 14.47
CA ARG A 9 -2.29 -1.83 14.17
C ARG A 9 -2.27 -1.68 12.65
N VAL A 10 -2.68 -0.51 12.18
CA VAL A 10 -2.78 -0.22 10.74
C VAL A 10 -1.47 0.43 10.30
N GLY A 11 -0.58 -0.36 9.72
CA GLY A 11 0.70 0.09 9.17
C GLY A 11 0.66 0.30 7.66
N ILE A 12 1.84 0.47 7.07
CA ILE A 12 1.97 0.69 5.62
C ILE A 12 1.49 -0.53 4.85
N ALA A 13 1.90 -1.73 5.26
CA ALA A 13 1.52 -2.98 4.61
C ALA A 13 0.00 -3.22 4.67
N GLU A 14 -0.65 -3.01 5.82
CA GLU A 14 -2.09 -3.23 5.97
C GLU A 14 -2.92 -2.29 5.08
N LEU A 15 -2.53 -1.02 5.00
CA LEU A 15 -3.18 -0.05 4.10
C LEU A 15 -2.91 -0.37 2.63
N ALA A 16 -1.68 -0.79 2.30
CA ALA A 16 -1.34 -1.20 0.94
C ALA A 16 -2.15 -2.41 0.49
N ILE A 17 -2.31 -3.41 1.37
CA ILE A 17 -3.17 -4.57 1.10
C ILE A 17 -4.60 -4.13 0.87
N LEU A 18 -5.14 -3.25 1.73
CA LEU A 18 -6.49 -2.74 1.56
C LEU A 18 -6.67 -2.02 0.22
N GLY A 19 -5.71 -1.18 -0.17
CA GLY A 19 -5.75 -0.49 -1.46
C GLY A 19 -5.58 -1.39 -2.67
N LEU A 20 -4.82 -2.49 -2.56
CA LEU A 20 -4.75 -3.50 -3.65
C LEU A 20 -6.03 -4.33 -3.75
N LEU A 21 -6.75 -4.54 -2.66
CA LEU A 21 -8.07 -5.19 -2.69
C LEU A 21 -9.16 -4.27 -3.24
N PHE A 22 -9.02 -2.96 -3.04
CA PHE A 22 -9.95 -1.92 -3.47
C PHE A 22 -9.22 -0.76 -4.14
N PRO A 23 -8.60 -0.97 -5.32
CA PRO A 23 -7.84 0.08 -6.00
C PRO A 23 -8.77 1.22 -6.41
N ALA A 24 -8.30 2.46 -6.26
CA ALA A 24 -9.09 3.61 -6.66
C ALA A 24 -9.35 3.57 -8.17
N GLU A 25 -10.57 3.96 -8.55
CA GLU A 25 -10.92 4.22 -9.94
C GLU A 25 -10.58 5.69 -10.21
N CYS A 26 -9.88 5.97 -11.30
CA CYS A 26 -9.62 7.36 -11.71
C CYS A 26 -10.80 7.83 -12.57
N ASP A 27 -11.33 9.02 -12.27
CA ASP A 27 -12.54 9.56 -12.93
C ASP A 27 -12.41 9.67 -14.48
N ASP A 28 -11.18 9.68 -15.00
CA ASP A 28 -10.87 9.77 -16.43
C ASP A 28 -10.23 8.49 -17.02
N LEU A 29 -10.06 7.42 -16.22
CA LEU A 29 -9.45 6.16 -16.65
C LEU A 29 -10.46 4.99 -16.68
N PRO A 30 -10.21 3.96 -17.51
CA PRO A 30 -11.05 2.77 -17.51
C PRO A 30 -11.11 2.10 -16.13
N VAL A 31 -12.30 1.61 -15.77
CA VAL A 31 -12.46 0.78 -14.57
C VAL A 31 -11.61 -0.49 -14.71
N TRP A 32 -10.92 -0.87 -13.63
CA TRP A 32 -10.12 -2.10 -13.56
C TRP A 32 -10.96 -3.33 -13.94
N SER A 33 -10.50 -4.06 -14.95
CA SER A 33 -11.04 -5.32 -15.40
C SER A 33 -10.96 -6.41 -14.31
N THR A 34 -11.65 -7.53 -14.53
CA THR A 34 -11.60 -8.66 -13.59
C THR A 34 -10.20 -9.25 -13.48
N ASP A 35 -9.47 -9.30 -14.60
CA ASP A 35 -8.11 -9.84 -14.65
C ASP A 35 -7.11 -8.91 -13.94
N GLU A 36 -7.20 -7.60 -14.14
CA GLU A 36 -6.38 -6.62 -13.41
C GLU A 36 -6.69 -6.67 -11.90
N ARG A 37 -7.97 -6.78 -11.51
CA ARG A 37 -8.35 -6.96 -10.10
C ARG A 37 -7.76 -8.24 -9.51
N GLU A 38 -7.63 -9.31 -10.29
CA GLU A 38 -6.98 -10.54 -9.83
C GLU A 38 -5.46 -10.38 -9.68
N VAL A 39 -4.81 -9.61 -10.57
CA VAL A 39 -3.41 -9.20 -10.40
C VAL A 39 -3.23 -8.44 -9.08
N PHE A 40 -4.08 -7.46 -8.79
CA PHE A 40 -4.00 -6.70 -7.53
C PHE A 40 -4.25 -7.57 -6.29
N ARG A 41 -5.18 -8.53 -6.34
CA ARG A 41 -5.37 -9.49 -5.24
C ARG A 41 -4.12 -10.32 -5.00
N ARG A 42 -3.49 -10.86 -6.04
CA ARG A 42 -2.22 -11.61 -5.90
C ARG A 42 -1.11 -10.73 -5.34
N ALA A 43 -1.04 -9.46 -5.72
CA ALA A 43 -0.10 -8.49 -5.16
C ALA A 43 -0.37 -8.24 -3.66
N ALA A 44 -1.63 -8.12 -3.27
CA ALA A 44 -2.03 -7.98 -1.87
C ALA A 44 -1.59 -9.19 -1.03
N LEU A 45 -1.74 -10.41 -1.57
CA LEU A 45 -1.26 -11.63 -0.92
C LEU A 45 0.28 -11.68 -0.80
N LEU A 46 1.00 -11.11 -1.75
CA LEU A 46 2.46 -10.99 -1.67
C LEU A 46 2.88 -10.02 -0.56
N VAL A 47 2.27 -8.83 -0.49
CA VAL A 47 2.51 -7.86 0.60
C VAL A 47 2.17 -8.47 1.96
N LEU A 48 1.12 -9.28 2.06
CA LEU A 48 0.80 -10.00 3.29
C LEU A 48 1.92 -10.96 3.73
N LYS A 49 2.56 -11.65 2.78
CA LYS A 49 3.62 -12.62 3.07
C LYS A 49 4.95 -11.93 3.42
N GLU A 50 5.28 -10.85 2.72
CA GLU A 50 6.60 -10.21 2.76
C GLU A 50 6.64 -8.95 3.65
N GLY A 51 5.48 -8.38 4.00
CA GLY A 51 5.36 -7.14 4.75
C GLY A 51 5.57 -5.89 3.89
N GLU A 52 6.07 -4.82 4.50
CA GLU A 52 6.23 -3.52 3.82
C GLU A 52 7.35 -3.51 2.78
N ILE A 53 8.45 -4.22 3.02
CA ILE A 53 9.63 -4.16 2.17
C ILE A 53 9.61 -5.37 1.25
N VAL A 54 9.00 -5.21 0.07
CA VAL A 54 8.98 -6.25 -0.95
C VAL A 54 10.04 -5.96 -2.01
N LYS A 55 10.99 -6.88 -2.17
CA LYS A 55 12.06 -6.77 -3.16
C LYS A 55 11.56 -7.23 -4.53
N VAL A 56 11.98 -6.53 -5.58
CA VAL A 56 11.75 -6.99 -6.95
C VAL A 56 12.67 -8.19 -7.24
N PRO A 57 12.16 -9.31 -7.78
CA PRO A 57 12.96 -10.45 -8.19
C PRO A 57 14.10 -10.07 -9.13
N PRO A 58 15.31 -10.63 -8.95
CA PRO A 58 16.41 -10.40 -9.89
C PRO A 58 16.15 -11.08 -11.23
N GLY A 59 16.82 -10.61 -12.29
CA GLY A 59 16.89 -11.35 -13.56
C GLY A 59 15.65 -11.26 -14.47
N GLY A 60 14.74 -10.31 -14.22
CA GLY A 60 13.56 -10.10 -15.08
C GLY A 60 12.37 -11.02 -14.77
N GLU A 61 12.47 -11.81 -13.69
CA GLU A 61 11.32 -12.47 -13.09
C GLU A 61 10.29 -11.43 -12.64
N ARG A 62 9.01 -11.76 -12.79
CA ARG A 62 7.87 -10.87 -12.56
C ARG A 62 7.11 -11.40 -11.35
N ASP A 63 7.12 -10.66 -10.25
CA ASP A 63 6.21 -10.97 -9.14
C ASP A 63 4.85 -10.30 -9.34
N ALA A 64 3.90 -10.59 -8.46
CA ALA A 64 2.56 -10.05 -8.55
C ALA A 64 2.51 -8.52 -8.38
N LEU A 65 3.43 -7.91 -7.61
CA LEU A 65 3.54 -6.46 -7.50
C LEU A 65 4.14 -5.83 -8.76
N THR A 66 5.08 -6.50 -9.44
CA THR A 66 5.59 -6.08 -10.76
C THR A 66 4.47 -6.09 -11.79
N GLU A 67 3.65 -7.14 -11.80
CA GLU A 67 2.47 -7.22 -12.68
C GLU A 67 1.45 -6.12 -12.37
N ALA A 68 1.17 -5.87 -11.08
CA ALA A 68 0.28 -4.80 -10.64
C ALA A 68 0.79 -3.41 -11.04
N GLN A 69 2.07 -3.15 -10.79
CA GLN A 69 2.72 -1.90 -11.15
C GLN A 69 2.69 -1.66 -12.67
N TRP A 70 2.82 -2.71 -13.48
CA TRP A 70 2.63 -2.59 -14.92
C TRP A 70 1.20 -2.32 -15.33
N ALA A 71 0.22 -3.02 -14.76
CA ALA A 71 -1.19 -2.75 -15.09
C ALA A 71 -1.55 -1.29 -14.79
N VAL A 72 -1.04 -0.73 -13.69
CA VAL A 72 -1.23 0.69 -13.34
C VAL A 72 -0.56 1.60 -14.35
N ASN A 73 0.71 1.34 -14.67
CA ASN A 73 1.49 2.20 -15.55
C ASN A 73 1.13 2.05 -17.05
N ASP A 74 0.39 1.00 -17.44
CA ASP A 74 -0.19 0.86 -18.78
C ASP A 74 -1.35 1.84 -18.99
N GLN A 75 -2.08 2.18 -17.92
CA GLN A 75 -3.14 3.19 -17.98
C GLN A 75 -2.58 4.62 -17.94
N ASP A 76 -1.63 4.90 -17.05
CA ASP A 76 -0.93 6.18 -16.96
C ASP A 76 0.53 5.98 -16.55
N SER A 77 1.44 6.37 -17.43
CA SER A 77 2.87 6.22 -17.22
C SER A 77 3.32 6.95 -15.95
N ASP A 78 4.20 6.30 -15.17
CA ASP A 78 4.77 6.82 -13.94
C ASP A 78 3.76 7.05 -12.79
N TRP A 79 2.52 6.59 -12.93
CA TRP A 79 1.54 6.70 -11.86
C TRP A 79 1.96 5.91 -10.61
N TRP A 80 2.61 4.76 -10.81
CA TRP A 80 3.31 4.01 -9.76
C TRP A 80 4.82 3.95 -10.05
N PRO A 81 5.64 4.83 -9.44
CA PRO A 81 7.06 4.96 -9.78
C PRO A 81 7.89 3.73 -9.34
N TYR A 82 8.90 3.38 -10.14
CA TYR A 82 9.88 2.35 -9.80
C TYR A 82 10.91 2.92 -8.81
N THR A 83 11.28 2.16 -7.78
CA THR A 83 12.15 2.67 -6.71
C THR A 83 13.29 1.73 -6.35
N TRP A 84 14.30 2.30 -5.70
CA TRP A 84 15.52 1.62 -5.28
C TRP A 84 15.77 1.82 -3.79
N ARG A 85 16.51 0.89 -3.20
CA ARG A 85 17.06 0.99 -1.85
C ARG A 85 18.54 0.61 -1.86
N GLU A 86 19.34 1.32 -1.08
CA GLU A 86 20.71 0.92 -0.79
C GLU A 86 20.73 -0.14 0.32
N VAL A 87 21.44 -1.23 0.08
CA VAL A 87 21.60 -2.33 1.03
C VAL A 87 23.09 -2.58 1.21
N ALA A 88 23.52 -2.72 2.47
CA ALA A 88 24.89 -3.13 2.76
C ALA A 88 25.15 -4.51 2.12
N SER A 89 26.21 -4.62 1.31
CA SER A 89 26.69 -5.92 0.86
C SER A 89 27.65 -6.51 1.88
N ASP A 90 27.92 -7.82 1.78
CA ASP A 90 28.93 -8.50 2.59
C ASP A 90 30.39 -8.07 2.27
N GLY A 91 30.57 -6.97 1.51
CA GLY A 91 31.85 -6.36 1.17
C GLY A 91 31.81 -4.82 1.25
N PRO A 92 32.86 -4.12 0.79
CA PRO A 92 32.97 -2.65 0.92
C PRO A 92 32.01 -1.87 0.00
N ALA A 93 31.24 -2.56 -0.84
CA ALA A 93 30.33 -1.94 -1.79
C ALA A 93 28.90 -1.86 -1.23
N ILE A 94 28.22 -0.77 -1.52
CA ILE A 94 26.77 -0.64 -1.32
C ILE A 94 26.09 -1.26 -2.54
N GLN A 95 25.10 -2.13 -2.31
CA GLN A 95 24.30 -2.72 -3.38
C GLN A 95 22.99 -1.94 -3.52
N GLN A 96 22.62 -1.60 -4.75
CA GLN A 96 21.31 -1.02 -5.05
C GLN A 96 20.35 -2.16 -5.40
N VAL A 97 19.22 -2.23 -4.69
CA VAL A 97 18.20 -3.25 -4.86
C VAL A 97 16.89 -2.57 -5.22
N HIS A 98 16.24 -3.06 -6.27
CA HIS A 98 14.90 -2.62 -6.63
C HIS A 98 13.88 -3.09 -5.58
N VAL A 99 13.02 -2.17 -5.16
CA VAL A 99 11.97 -2.45 -4.17
C VAL A 99 10.64 -1.86 -4.65
N HIS A 100 9.57 -2.54 -4.28
CA HIS A 100 8.21 -2.05 -4.51
C HIS A 100 7.87 -1.01 -3.45
N ASP A 101 7.76 0.26 -3.84
CA ASP A 101 7.23 1.29 -2.94
C ASP A 101 5.71 1.15 -2.85
N LEU A 102 5.19 1.01 -1.63
CA LEU A 102 3.77 0.74 -1.39
C LEU A 102 2.93 2.02 -1.22
N THR A 103 3.47 3.21 -1.52
CA THR A 103 2.77 4.47 -1.26
C THR A 103 1.47 4.60 -2.05
N LEU A 104 1.46 4.19 -3.33
CA LEU A 104 0.25 4.24 -4.14
C LEU A 104 -0.84 3.28 -3.63
N PRO A 105 -0.55 1.98 -3.44
CA PRO A 105 -1.45 1.07 -2.73
C PRO A 105 -1.97 1.61 -1.41
N LEU A 106 -1.09 2.14 -0.55
CA LEU A 106 -1.45 2.69 0.74
C LEU A 106 -2.45 3.84 0.60
N LEU A 107 -2.22 4.73 -0.36
CA LEU A 107 -3.10 5.86 -0.65
C LEU A 107 -4.50 5.38 -1.01
N TRP A 108 -4.62 4.38 -1.91
CA TRP A 108 -5.91 3.77 -2.24
C TRP A 108 -6.59 3.15 -1.02
N GLY A 109 -5.83 2.49 -0.15
CA GLY A 109 -6.36 1.92 1.09
C GLY A 109 -7.00 2.96 2.00
N ILE A 110 -6.38 4.13 2.14
CA ILE A 110 -6.93 5.24 2.95
C ILE A 110 -8.13 5.88 2.25
N GLU A 111 -8.06 6.09 0.94
CA GLU A 111 -9.17 6.63 0.14
C GLU A 111 -10.42 5.74 0.23
N TRP A 112 -10.24 4.42 0.27
CA TRP A 112 -11.33 3.49 0.52
C TRP A 112 -11.83 3.52 1.98
N LEU A 113 -10.91 3.61 2.95
CA LEU A 113 -11.24 3.55 4.37
C LEU A 113 -11.99 4.80 4.87
N LEU A 114 -11.69 5.98 4.33
CA LEU A 114 -12.31 7.25 4.72
C LEU A 114 -13.85 7.22 4.62
N PRO A 115 -14.46 6.87 3.48
CA PRO A 115 -15.90 6.68 3.37
C PRO A 115 -16.47 5.65 4.35
N GLU A 116 -15.73 4.57 4.66
CA GLU A 116 -16.18 3.57 5.64
C GLU A 116 -16.23 4.14 7.06
N LEU A 117 -15.25 4.95 7.45
CA LEU A 117 -15.23 5.64 8.74
C LEU A 117 -16.40 6.64 8.84
N GLU A 118 -16.67 7.38 7.76
CA GLU A 118 -17.83 8.29 7.68
C GLU A 118 -19.16 7.54 7.78
N ARG A 119 -19.31 6.40 7.09
CA ARG A 119 -20.52 5.55 7.19
C ARG A 119 -20.75 5.03 8.61
N ARG A 120 -19.67 4.80 9.38
CA ARG A 120 -19.74 4.46 10.80
C ARG A 120 -20.05 5.65 11.72
N ARG A 121 -20.40 6.81 11.14
CA ARG A 121 -20.78 8.06 11.83
C ARG A 121 -19.67 8.65 12.71
N PHE A 122 -18.41 8.46 12.32
CA PHE A 122 -17.33 9.25 12.87
C PHE A 122 -17.59 10.72 12.51
N ALA A 123 -17.54 11.62 13.48
CA ALA A 123 -17.73 13.04 13.21
C ALA A 123 -16.54 13.58 12.39
N TYR A 124 -16.75 14.59 11.54
CA TYR A 124 -15.64 15.22 10.80
C TYR A 124 -14.53 15.79 11.72
N ALA A 125 -14.88 16.15 12.96
CA ALA A 125 -13.91 16.57 13.97
C ALA A 125 -13.17 15.42 14.65
N ASP A 126 -13.45 14.16 14.29
CA ASP A 126 -12.85 12.99 14.90
C ASP A 126 -11.34 12.91 14.58
N PRO A 127 -10.49 12.64 15.60
CA PRO A 127 -9.06 12.49 15.41
C PRO A 127 -8.67 11.47 14.34
N ALA A 128 -9.42 10.38 14.17
CA ALA A 128 -9.14 9.35 13.17
C ALA A 128 -9.34 9.87 11.74
N ILE A 129 -10.42 10.63 11.51
CA ILE A 129 -10.66 11.28 10.21
C ILE A 129 -9.56 12.28 9.89
N ARG A 130 -9.16 13.11 10.87
CA ARG A 130 -8.06 14.07 10.69
C ARG A 130 -6.72 13.39 10.41
N ALA A 131 -6.41 12.31 11.13
CA ALA A 131 -5.19 11.55 10.92
C ALA A 131 -5.17 10.87 9.54
N ALA A 132 -6.31 10.31 9.10
CA ALA A 132 -6.46 9.76 7.75
C ALA A 132 -6.24 10.83 6.66
N CYS A 133 -6.88 12.01 6.79
CA CYS A 133 -6.68 13.11 5.83
C CYS A 133 -5.22 13.58 5.77
N ASN A 134 -4.55 13.69 6.92
CA ASN A 134 -3.14 14.06 6.98
C ASN A 134 -2.23 12.99 6.36
N LEU A 135 -2.55 11.71 6.55
CA LEU A 135 -1.82 10.60 5.94
C LEU A 135 -2.00 10.60 4.42
N LEU A 136 -3.23 10.82 3.94
CA LEU A 136 -3.54 10.95 2.51
C LEU A 136 -2.76 12.10 1.86
N GLN A 137 -2.68 13.26 2.50
CA GLN A 137 -1.87 14.39 2.01
C GLN A 137 -0.38 14.05 1.93
N GLN A 138 0.16 13.38 2.95
CA GLN A 138 1.56 12.97 2.97
C GLN A 138 1.87 11.89 1.93
N ALA A 139 0.96 10.93 1.72
CA ALA A 139 1.10 9.92 0.67
C ALA A 139 1.09 10.55 -0.73
N LYS A 140 0.20 11.51 -0.99
CA LYS A 140 0.17 12.29 -2.25
C LYS A 140 1.49 13.03 -2.46
N ALA A 141 1.93 13.80 -1.47
CA ALA A 141 3.20 14.54 -1.54
C ALA A 141 4.41 13.62 -1.76
N ARG A 142 4.44 12.44 -1.11
CA ARG A 142 5.50 11.44 -1.32
C ARG A 142 5.50 10.91 -2.75
N LEU A 143 4.33 10.55 -3.31
CA LEU A 143 4.22 10.11 -4.70
C LEU A 143 4.65 11.18 -5.69
N ASP A 144 4.26 12.44 -5.47
CA ASP A 144 4.65 13.55 -6.35
C ASP A 144 6.17 13.71 -6.40
N VAL A 145 6.85 13.66 -5.24
CA VAL A 145 8.31 13.69 -5.17
C VAL A 145 8.95 12.49 -5.88
N LEU A 146 8.40 11.29 -5.70
CA LEU A 146 8.92 10.08 -6.37
C LEU A 146 8.73 10.15 -7.89
N ARG A 147 7.62 10.72 -8.36
CA ARG A 147 7.30 10.91 -9.79
C ARG A 147 8.19 11.97 -10.45
N GLU A 148 8.39 13.12 -9.81
CA GLU A 148 9.26 14.18 -10.31
C GLU A 148 10.71 13.71 -10.52
N ARG A 149 11.16 12.74 -9.72
CA ARG A 149 12.48 12.13 -9.81
C ARG A 149 12.55 10.93 -10.77
N GLN A 150 11.43 10.57 -11.41
CA GLN A 150 11.27 9.35 -12.24
C GLN A 150 11.65 8.08 -11.47
N GLY A 151 11.24 8.01 -10.21
CA GLY A 151 11.74 7.04 -9.24
C GLY A 151 12.88 7.61 -8.39
N GLY A 152 13.48 6.78 -7.55
CA GLY A 152 14.66 7.19 -6.78
C GLY A 152 14.92 6.28 -5.59
N PHE A 153 15.93 6.64 -4.79
CA PHE A 153 16.13 5.97 -3.51
C PHE A 153 14.98 6.31 -2.59
N ILE A 154 14.27 5.28 -2.10
CA ILE A 154 13.14 5.46 -1.18
C ILE A 154 13.56 6.17 0.11
N GLU A 155 14.86 6.12 0.43
CA GLU A 155 15.50 6.69 1.61
C GLU A 155 15.72 8.20 1.50
N ASP A 156 15.71 8.74 0.27
CA ASP A 156 15.78 10.19 0.03
C ASP A 156 14.43 10.90 0.18
N VAL A 157 13.36 10.15 0.47
CA VAL A 157 11.99 10.65 0.61
C VAL A 157 11.44 10.25 1.98
N PRO A 158 10.83 11.17 2.75
CA PRO A 158 10.31 10.86 4.08
C PRO A 158 9.34 9.67 4.09
N THR A 159 9.55 8.74 5.02
CA THR A 159 8.66 7.58 5.20
C THR A 159 7.29 7.98 5.76
N LEU A 160 6.29 7.11 5.57
CA LEU A 160 4.93 7.29 6.09
C LEU A 160 4.68 6.60 7.43
N HIS A 161 5.70 5.96 8.03
CA HIS A 161 5.57 5.23 9.30
C HIS A 161 4.92 6.06 10.42
N ASP A 162 5.47 7.23 10.73
CA ASP A 162 4.94 8.08 11.80
C ASP A 162 3.51 8.57 11.53
N ALA A 163 3.13 8.72 10.25
CA ALA A 163 1.78 9.09 9.87
C ALA A 163 0.82 7.91 10.00
N CYS A 164 1.26 6.70 9.63
CA CYS A 164 0.50 5.46 9.83
C CYS A 164 0.32 5.14 11.31
N GLU A 165 1.36 5.30 12.14
CA GLU A 165 1.27 5.07 13.58
C GLU A 165 0.25 6.02 14.23
N ARG A 166 0.35 7.33 13.94
CA ARG A 166 -0.65 8.31 14.43
C ARG A 166 -2.07 7.97 13.99
N PHE A 167 -2.24 7.48 12.75
CA PHE A 167 -3.55 7.05 12.27
C PHE A 167 -4.05 5.80 12.99
N SER A 168 -3.18 4.79 13.14
CA SER A 168 -3.48 3.55 13.85
C SER A 168 -3.86 3.82 15.31
N ASP A 169 -3.17 4.73 15.99
CA ASP A 169 -3.47 5.08 17.39
C ASP A 169 -4.83 5.79 17.49
N ALA A 170 -5.09 6.74 16.59
CA ALA A 170 -6.39 7.43 16.55
C ALA A 170 -7.56 6.48 16.24
N LEU A 171 -7.33 5.43 15.45
CA LEU A 171 -8.31 4.37 15.20
C LEU A 171 -8.50 3.46 16.42
N HIS A 172 -7.41 3.04 17.06
CA HIS A 172 -7.44 2.12 18.20
C HIS A 172 -8.31 2.66 19.34
N ASP A 173 -8.24 3.96 19.62
CA ASP A 173 -9.02 4.63 20.65
C ASP A 173 -10.54 4.68 20.36
N ARG A 174 -10.97 4.31 19.15
CA ARG A 174 -12.35 4.47 18.68
C ARG A 174 -13.01 3.16 18.27
N CYS A 175 -12.30 2.29 17.54
CA CYS A 175 -12.82 1.03 17.05
C CYS A 175 -11.66 0.14 16.59
N PRO A 176 -11.61 -1.16 16.94
CA PRO A 176 -10.75 -2.07 16.21
C PRO A 176 -11.24 -2.11 14.75
N VAL A 177 -10.37 -1.73 13.81
CA VAL A 177 -10.65 -1.92 12.38
C VAL A 177 -10.66 -3.42 12.14
N LEU A 178 -11.85 -4.01 12.11
CA LEU A 178 -12.05 -5.40 11.74
C LEU A 178 -12.00 -5.48 10.22
N MET A 179 -10.81 -5.74 9.66
CA MET A 179 -10.72 -6.16 8.26
C MET A 179 -11.17 -7.61 8.18
N ALA A 180 -12.30 -7.86 7.51
CA ALA A 180 -12.69 -9.20 7.12
C ALA A 180 -11.70 -9.68 6.06
N TRP A 181 -10.68 -10.41 6.49
CA TRP A 181 -9.63 -10.92 5.62
C TRP A 181 -10.23 -11.98 4.67
N PRO A 182 -9.95 -11.93 3.36
CA PRO A 182 -10.26 -13.06 2.49
C PRO A 182 -9.50 -14.27 3.03
N GLY A 183 -10.21 -15.34 3.40
CA GLY A 183 -9.56 -16.55 3.87
C GLY A 183 -8.57 -17.02 2.80
N LEU A 184 -7.28 -17.04 3.14
CA LEU A 184 -6.28 -17.77 2.37
C LEU A 184 -6.72 -19.23 2.42
N GLU A 185 -7.29 -19.75 1.32
CA GLU A 185 -7.38 -21.20 1.18
C GLU A 185 -5.95 -21.74 1.24
N PRO A 186 -5.66 -22.70 2.13
CA PRO A 186 -4.33 -23.30 2.16
C PRO A 186 -4.06 -23.95 0.81
N GLU A 187 -2.88 -23.69 0.23
CA GLU A 187 -2.45 -24.38 -0.98
C GLU A 187 -2.55 -25.90 -0.77
N PRO A 188 -3.09 -26.66 -1.74
CA PRO A 188 -3.18 -28.10 -1.63
C PRO A 188 -1.76 -28.69 -1.57
N VAL A 189 -1.52 -29.49 -0.52
CA VAL A 189 -0.29 -30.25 -0.28
C VAL A 189 -0.11 -31.36 -1.31
#